data_AF-A0A7Y4Y921-F1
#
_entry.id   AF-A0A7Y4Y921-F1
#
_cell.length_a   1.000
_cell.length_b   1.000
_cell.length_c   1.000
_cell.angle_alpha   90.00
_cell.angle_beta   90.00
_cell.angle_gamma   90.00
#
_symmetry.space_group_name_H-M   'P 1'
#
loop_
_entity.id
_entity.type
_entity.pdbx_description
1 polymer ?
#
loop_
_entity_poly.entity_id
_entity_poly.type
_entity_poly.pdbx_seq_one_letter_code
_entity_poly.pdbx_strand_id
1 'polypeptide(L)'
;MNKFLFSVVLVISFVFANAQSGSNAPGWITIDLNDFMCNKATEDDPLNFDGFGDEVYFVIFYSVANQYGVTKYSSKVTSKIYGDTYRFPDRILAGHANPDNKGGMSSGSQFFPGSEFPNLKKLRVEKGDFITIIPTIWEWDNGSNGQLQAAFESRLVNSFQAINLKMVDMLRYCYGYYSCYQITNPAVMNFPSFKDILSPAINRTASRPIGINATGEFSPIIVGLNSAIIKSQHSNNAVINGVSNMNYISFNVNEDALGNTSAHGIYTLRYHFTFEEDMTKPAPPPPAPAPATPPVNGNIRPIKQNAGILTTQLFTVSGKWTGTQTNASGQYPQAVAFTLNNAGEIIMASEQTGAIAAQGTYTFVNNIINGSYKLLSSGETISFTGSYNPNTKKMTCSLGMSDKTTGQGTWVVSKL
;
A
#
# COMPACT_ATOMS: atom_id res chain seq x y z
N MET A 1 0.13 28.75 -35.84
CA MET A 1 0.53 27.82 -34.76
C MET A 1 -0.18 28.08 -33.42
N ASN A 2 -0.45 29.31 -32.98
CA ASN A 2 -1.02 29.57 -31.63
C ASN A 2 -2.48 29.09 -31.38
N LYS A 3 -3.30 28.90 -32.42
CA LYS A 3 -4.70 28.44 -32.23
C LYS A 3 -4.82 26.93 -31.92
N PHE A 4 -3.87 26.12 -32.37
CA PHE A 4 -3.89 24.67 -32.14
C PHE A 4 -3.50 24.32 -30.69
N LEU A 5 -2.55 25.07 -30.10
CA LEU A 5 -2.14 24.89 -28.70
C LEU A 5 -3.29 25.21 -27.72
N PHE A 6 -4.09 26.24 -28.02
CA PHE A 6 -5.23 26.63 -27.18
C PHE A 6 -6.35 25.59 -27.19
N SER A 7 -6.65 24.99 -28.35
CA SER A 7 -7.65 23.92 -28.46
C SER A 7 -7.23 22.64 -27.74
N VAL A 8 -5.94 22.27 -27.77
CA VAL A 8 -5.43 21.10 -27.05
C VAL A 8 -5.48 21.31 -25.53
N VAL A 9 -5.13 22.50 -25.03
CA VAL A 9 -5.23 22.82 -23.58
C VAL A 9 -6.69 22.82 -23.11
N LEU A 10 -7.62 23.32 -23.92
CA LEU A 10 -9.05 23.34 -23.57
C LEU A 10 -9.65 21.92 -23.52
N VAL A 11 -9.35 21.06 -24.49
CA VAL A 11 -9.85 19.68 -24.53
C VAL A 11 -9.30 18.85 -23.36
N ILE A 12 -8.01 19.01 -23.02
CA ILE A 12 -7.41 18.37 -21.85
C ILE A 12 -8.12 18.82 -20.56
N SER A 13 -8.44 20.12 -20.44
CA SER A 13 -9.14 20.67 -19.26
C SER A 13 -10.57 20.15 -19.09
N PHE A 14 -11.31 19.94 -20.18
CA PHE A 14 -12.69 19.41 -20.13
C PHE A 14 -12.76 17.92 -19.77
N VAL A 15 -11.75 17.12 -20.16
CA VAL A 15 -11.68 15.70 -19.77
C VAL A 15 -11.43 15.56 -18.26
N PHE A 16 -10.58 16.41 -17.68
CA PHE A 16 -10.34 16.41 -16.23
C PHE A 16 -11.51 16.97 -15.40
N ALA A 17 -12.27 17.94 -15.93
CA ALA A 17 -13.41 18.53 -15.20
C ALA A 17 -14.61 17.57 -15.07
N ASN A 18 -14.91 16.80 -16.11
CA ASN A 18 -16.02 15.83 -16.04
C ASN A 18 -15.70 14.60 -15.19
N ALA A 19 -14.42 14.22 -15.08
CA ALA A 19 -13.97 13.14 -14.21
C ALA A 19 -14.12 13.47 -12.71
N GLN A 20 -14.18 14.73 -12.31
CA GLN A 20 -14.33 15.11 -10.89
C GLN A 20 -15.80 15.14 -10.40
N SER A 21 -16.77 14.85 -11.28
CA SER A 21 -18.19 15.09 -10.98
C SER A 21 -18.92 13.95 -10.27
N GLY A 22 -18.33 12.75 -10.16
CA GLY A 22 -18.94 11.69 -9.36
C GLY A 22 -18.83 12.06 -7.89
N SER A 23 -19.95 12.47 -7.30
CA SER A 23 -20.02 12.79 -5.89
C SER A 23 -19.57 11.58 -5.08
N ASN A 24 -18.58 11.77 -4.20
CA ASN A 24 -18.26 10.81 -3.13
C ASN A 24 -19.44 10.80 -2.14
N ALA A 25 -20.56 10.19 -2.53
CA ALA A 25 -21.76 10.15 -1.70
C ALA A 25 -21.52 9.31 -0.44
N PRO A 26 -22.13 9.69 0.69
CA PRO A 26 -22.17 8.81 1.86
C PRO A 26 -23.01 7.57 1.55
N GLY A 27 -22.70 6.45 2.20
CA GLY A 27 -23.43 5.21 1.97
C GLY A 27 -22.77 4.01 2.62
N TRP A 28 -23.07 2.84 2.06
CA TRP A 28 -22.67 1.56 2.61
C TRP A 28 -21.91 0.76 1.55
N ILE A 29 -20.68 0.35 1.86
CA ILE A 29 -19.91 -0.55 1.03
C ILE A 29 -20.09 -1.98 1.54
N THR A 30 -20.33 -2.92 0.64
CA THR A 30 -20.24 -4.36 0.94
C THR A 30 -19.10 -4.99 0.15
N ILE A 31 -18.35 -5.86 0.82
CA ILE A 31 -17.22 -6.60 0.25
C ILE A 31 -17.51 -8.08 0.44
N ASP A 32 -17.61 -8.81 -0.68
CA ASP A 32 -17.90 -10.24 -0.69
C ASP A 32 -16.73 -11.00 -1.32
N LEU A 33 -16.28 -12.09 -0.69
CA LEU A 33 -15.41 -13.06 -1.38
C LEU A 33 -16.32 -13.94 -2.25
N ASN A 34 -16.22 -13.79 -3.57
CA ASN A 34 -17.03 -14.55 -4.51
C ASN A 34 -16.55 -16.00 -4.64
N ASP A 35 -15.24 -16.16 -4.77
CA ASP A 35 -14.58 -17.45 -4.85
C ASP A 35 -13.07 -17.30 -4.63
N PHE A 36 -12.44 -18.44 -4.40
CA PHE A 36 -11.00 -18.57 -4.44
C PHE A 36 -10.59 -19.83 -5.17
N MET A 37 -9.40 -19.79 -5.77
CA MET A 37 -8.78 -20.90 -6.46
C MET A 37 -7.39 -21.16 -5.86
N CYS A 38 -7.14 -22.41 -5.47
CA CYS A 38 -5.81 -22.91 -5.18
C CYS A 38 -5.16 -23.31 -6.50
N ASN A 39 -4.29 -22.46 -7.04
CA ASN A 39 -3.53 -22.80 -8.25
C ASN A 39 -2.42 -23.79 -7.91
N LYS A 40 -1.80 -23.62 -6.73
CA LYS A 40 -0.77 -24.49 -6.18
C LYS A 40 -0.90 -24.54 -4.66
N ALA A 41 -1.09 -25.74 -4.15
CA ALA A 41 -1.11 -26.04 -2.72
C ALA A 41 0.30 -25.88 -2.12
N THR A 42 0.37 -25.58 -0.83
CA THR A 42 1.61 -25.59 -0.05
C THR A 42 2.10 -27.03 0.18
N GLU A 43 3.21 -27.18 0.91
CA GLU A 43 3.70 -28.52 1.27
C GLU A 43 2.95 -29.00 2.51
N ASP A 44 2.05 -29.96 2.30
CA ASP A 44 1.28 -30.62 3.33
C ASP A 44 2.15 -31.42 4.31
N ASP A 45 1.63 -31.65 5.51
CA ASP A 45 2.31 -32.44 6.52
C ASP A 45 2.36 -33.93 6.10
N PRO A 46 3.53 -34.62 6.17
CA PRO A 46 3.66 -35.99 5.66
C PRO A 46 2.73 -37.02 6.32
N LEU A 47 2.14 -36.70 7.47
CA LEU A 47 1.32 -37.58 8.28
C LEU A 47 -0.17 -37.18 8.29
N ASN A 48 -0.55 -36.09 7.61
CA ASN A 48 -1.92 -35.60 7.51
C ASN A 48 -2.56 -35.47 8.91
N PHE A 49 -1.83 -34.90 9.86
CA PHE A 49 -2.28 -34.66 11.23
C PHE A 49 -3.21 -33.45 11.33
N ASP A 50 -3.04 -32.46 10.45
CA ASP A 50 -3.98 -31.35 10.26
C ASP A 50 -5.09 -31.64 9.25
N GLY A 51 -4.91 -32.63 8.40
CA GLY A 51 -5.93 -33.11 7.47
C GLY A 51 -5.28 -33.59 6.20
N PHE A 52 -6.06 -33.98 5.20
CA PHE A 52 -5.50 -34.30 3.89
C PHE A 52 -5.39 -33.03 3.04
N GLY A 53 -4.22 -32.71 2.50
CA GLY A 53 -3.97 -31.50 1.72
C GLY A 53 -4.09 -30.23 2.55
N ASP A 54 -3.85 -29.05 1.95
CA ASP A 54 -3.81 -27.83 2.75
C ASP A 54 -5.17 -27.47 3.36
N GLU A 55 -5.08 -26.75 4.45
CA GLU A 55 -6.18 -25.98 5.00
C GLU A 55 -5.89 -24.50 4.99
N VAL A 56 -6.89 -23.73 4.58
CA VAL A 56 -6.74 -22.28 4.47
C VAL A 56 -7.86 -21.54 5.15
N TYR A 57 -7.54 -20.38 5.68
CA TYR A 57 -8.54 -19.40 6.07
C TYR A 57 -8.16 -18.02 5.55
N PHE A 58 -9.14 -17.14 5.55
CA PHE A 58 -8.99 -15.80 4.99
C PHE A 58 -9.15 -14.77 6.09
N VAL A 59 -8.31 -13.74 6.04
CA VAL A 59 -8.45 -12.57 6.90
C VAL A 59 -8.47 -11.33 6.02
N ILE A 60 -9.55 -10.57 6.12
CA ILE A 60 -9.67 -9.26 5.48
C ILE A 60 -9.38 -8.21 6.53
N PHE A 61 -8.21 -7.60 6.45
CA PHE A 61 -7.93 -6.40 7.21
C PHE A 61 -8.47 -5.20 6.46
N TYR A 62 -9.12 -4.28 7.17
CA TYR A 62 -9.64 -3.07 6.55
C TYR A 62 -9.57 -1.88 7.48
N SER A 63 -9.57 -0.69 6.89
CA SER A 63 -9.74 0.57 7.60
C SER A 63 -10.62 1.52 6.81
N VAL A 64 -11.28 2.44 7.52
CA VAL A 64 -11.98 3.57 6.93
C VAL A 64 -11.25 4.84 7.32
N ALA A 65 -10.90 5.64 6.33
CA ALA A 65 -10.21 6.90 6.49
C ALA A 65 -10.97 8.04 5.81
N ASN A 66 -10.79 9.26 6.31
CA ASN A 66 -11.35 10.44 5.68
C ASN A 66 -10.55 10.87 4.44
N GLN A 67 -11.03 11.91 3.74
CA GLN A 67 -10.37 12.51 2.56
C GLN A 67 -8.96 13.10 2.78
N TYR A 68 -8.42 13.03 4.00
CA TYR A 68 -7.07 13.45 4.37
C TYR A 68 -6.17 12.29 4.78
N GLY A 69 -6.65 11.03 4.67
CA GLY A 69 -5.90 9.84 5.07
C GLY A 69 -5.82 9.63 6.59
N VAL A 70 -6.64 10.34 7.37
CA VAL A 70 -6.77 10.08 8.81
C VAL A 70 -7.69 8.89 9.01
N THR A 71 -7.15 7.83 9.63
CA THR A 71 -7.90 6.61 9.95
C THR A 71 -8.96 6.92 10.99
N LYS A 72 -10.23 6.63 10.68
CA LYS A 72 -11.34 6.72 11.63
C LYS A 72 -11.40 5.47 12.50
N TYR A 73 -11.30 4.32 11.85
CA TYR A 73 -11.21 3.02 12.51
C TYR A 73 -10.57 1.99 11.57
N SER A 74 -10.06 0.92 12.16
CA SER A 74 -9.53 -0.24 11.48
C SER A 74 -10.00 -1.50 12.18
N SER A 75 -10.20 -2.58 11.43
CA SER A 75 -10.64 -3.85 11.96
C SER A 75 -10.19 -4.99 11.03
N LYS A 76 -10.56 -6.20 11.39
CA LYS A 76 -10.37 -7.39 10.55
C LYS A 76 -11.61 -8.27 10.63
N VAL A 77 -11.77 -9.10 9.62
CA VAL A 77 -12.75 -10.19 9.62
C VAL A 77 -12.04 -11.46 9.17
N THR A 78 -12.28 -12.54 9.91
CA THR A 78 -11.61 -13.84 9.74
C THR A 78 -12.65 -14.89 9.40
N SER A 79 -12.44 -15.62 8.30
CA SER A 79 -13.30 -16.73 7.92
C SER A 79 -13.11 -17.95 8.81
N LYS A 80 -13.99 -18.93 8.65
CA LYS A 80 -13.69 -20.30 9.06
C LYS A 80 -12.53 -20.86 8.24
N ILE A 81 -11.98 -21.98 8.71
CA ILE A 81 -10.99 -22.76 7.98
C ILE A 81 -11.73 -23.58 6.91
N TYR A 82 -11.18 -23.58 5.71
CA TYR A 82 -11.61 -24.32 4.53
C TYR A 82 -10.61 -25.45 4.29
N GLY A 83 -11.09 -26.70 4.22
CA GLY A 83 -10.20 -27.86 4.09
C GLY A 83 -10.86 -29.18 4.40
N ASP A 84 -10.07 -30.16 4.84
CA ASP A 84 -10.55 -31.49 5.21
C ASP A 84 -11.39 -31.45 6.50
N THR A 85 -12.55 -32.09 6.48
CA THR A 85 -13.50 -32.16 7.59
C THR A 85 -13.47 -33.48 8.35
N TYR A 86 -12.65 -34.47 7.92
CA TYR A 86 -12.66 -35.81 8.51
C TYR A 86 -12.37 -35.82 10.02
N ARG A 87 -11.30 -35.13 10.45
CA ARG A 87 -10.95 -34.96 11.88
C ARG A 87 -11.38 -33.62 12.47
N PHE A 88 -11.82 -32.70 11.62
CA PHE A 88 -12.09 -31.30 11.98
C PHE A 88 -13.49 -30.89 11.49
N PRO A 89 -14.56 -31.38 12.15
CA PRO A 89 -15.94 -31.24 11.67
C PRO A 89 -16.48 -29.79 11.73
N ASP A 90 -15.77 -28.87 12.37
CA ASP A 90 -16.13 -27.46 12.47
C ASP A 90 -15.65 -26.61 11.28
N ARG A 91 -14.77 -27.16 10.44
CA ARG A 91 -14.29 -26.56 9.19
C ARG A 91 -15.38 -26.54 8.11
N ILE A 92 -15.15 -25.71 7.10
CA ILE A 92 -15.93 -25.74 5.86
C ILE A 92 -15.26 -26.73 4.91
N LEU A 93 -16.05 -27.71 4.43
CA LEU A 93 -15.57 -28.67 3.44
C LEU A 93 -15.15 -27.92 2.17
N ALA A 94 -13.86 -27.97 1.89
CA ALA A 94 -13.27 -27.45 0.67
C ALA A 94 -12.12 -28.36 0.29
N GLY A 95 -11.97 -28.59 -1.00
CA GLY A 95 -10.94 -29.44 -1.57
C GLY A 95 -11.45 -30.81 -1.99
N HIS A 96 -10.53 -31.62 -2.51
CA HIS A 96 -10.78 -33.01 -2.87
C HIS A 96 -9.53 -33.88 -2.67
N ALA A 97 -8.55 -33.44 -1.87
CA ALA A 97 -7.35 -34.21 -1.56
C ALA A 97 -7.68 -35.47 -0.73
N ASN A 98 -8.69 -35.39 0.14
CA ASN A 98 -9.14 -36.53 0.92
C ASN A 98 -9.90 -37.55 0.02
N PRO A 99 -9.44 -38.82 -0.07
CA PRO A 99 -10.07 -39.85 -0.90
C PRO A 99 -11.50 -40.21 -0.48
N ASP A 100 -11.89 -39.93 0.76
CA ASP A 100 -13.24 -40.16 1.28
C ASP A 100 -14.20 -38.98 1.00
N ASN A 101 -13.80 -38.06 0.12
CA ASN A 101 -14.56 -36.87 -0.26
C ASN A 101 -14.90 -35.98 0.95
N LYS A 102 -13.93 -35.78 1.84
CA LYS A 102 -14.06 -34.96 3.06
C LYS A 102 -13.41 -33.59 2.98
N GLY A 103 -12.86 -33.23 1.81
CA GLY A 103 -12.22 -31.94 1.56
C GLY A 103 -10.73 -32.09 1.31
N GLY A 104 -9.96 -31.09 1.70
CA GLY A 104 -8.51 -31.03 1.55
C GLY A 104 -8.05 -30.30 0.31
N MET A 105 -7.44 -29.13 0.45
CA MET A 105 -7.10 -28.30 -0.71
C MET A 105 -6.02 -28.97 -1.55
N SER A 106 -6.30 -29.14 -2.84
CA SER A 106 -5.32 -29.60 -3.83
C SER A 106 -5.17 -28.57 -4.93
N SER A 107 -4.01 -28.60 -5.60
CA SER A 107 -3.70 -27.74 -6.74
C SER A 107 -4.77 -27.89 -7.84
N GLY A 108 -5.27 -26.76 -8.34
CA GLY A 108 -6.35 -26.67 -9.32
C GLY A 108 -7.75 -26.59 -8.71
N SER A 109 -7.92 -26.72 -7.40
CA SER A 109 -9.23 -26.65 -6.76
C SER A 109 -9.79 -25.22 -6.72
N GLN A 110 -11.09 -25.07 -6.99
CA GLN A 110 -11.82 -23.79 -6.89
C GLN A 110 -13.04 -23.93 -5.97
N PHE A 111 -13.28 -22.93 -5.13
CA PHE A 111 -14.36 -22.93 -4.14
C PHE A 111 -15.15 -21.63 -4.13
N PHE A 112 -16.45 -21.78 -3.95
CA PHE A 112 -17.41 -20.70 -3.77
C PHE A 112 -17.85 -20.72 -2.31
N PRO A 113 -17.30 -19.85 -1.45
CA PRO A 113 -17.44 -19.95 -0.01
C PRO A 113 -18.84 -19.59 0.52
N GLY A 114 -19.78 -19.26 -0.36
CA GLY A 114 -21.20 -19.12 -0.02
C GLY A 114 -21.47 -18.09 1.07
N SER A 115 -22.34 -18.46 2.01
CA SER A 115 -22.70 -17.66 3.20
C SER A 115 -21.74 -17.83 4.37
N GLU A 116 -20.86 -18.82 4.26
CA GLU A 116 -19.89 -19.25 5.26
C GLU A 116 -18.71 -18.27 5.34
N PHE A 117 -18.46 -17.52 4.26
CA PHE A 117 -17.54 -16.41 4.31
C PHE A 117 -18.16 -15.23 5.08
N PRO A 118 -17.47 -14.68 6.08
CA PRO A 118 -17.91 -13.46 6.74
C PRO A 118 -17.65 -12.26 5.82
N ASN A 119 -18.56 -12.05 4.87
CA ASN A 119 -18.53 -10.88 4.01
C ASN A 119 -18.65 -9.62 4.88
N LEU A 120 -17.89 -8.56 4.51
CA LEU A 120 -18.01 -7.27 5.16
C LEU A 120 -19.26 -6.58 4.64
N LYS A 121 -20.36 -6.76 5.37
CA LYS A 121 -21.66 -6.19 4.99
C LYS A 121 -21.83 -4.81 5.59
N LYS A 122 -22.23 -3.85 4.76
CA LYS A 122 -22.62 -2.50 5.17
C LYS A 122 -21.56 -1.77 6.00
N LEU A 123 -20.36 -1.62 5.42
CA LEU A 123 -19.36 -0.69 5.93
C LEU A 123 -19.78 0.74 5.65
N ARG A 124 -20.02 1.52 6.71
CA ARG A 124 -20.39 2.93 6.57
C ARG A 124 -19.21 3.76 6.07
N VAL A 125 -19.46 4.55 5.03
CA VAL A 125 -18.56 5.61 4.56
C VAL A 125 -19.31 6.94 4.48
N GLU A 126 -18.69 8.01 4.96
CA GLU A 126 -19.20 9.37 4.80
C GLU A 126 -18.64 10.01 3.53
N LYS A 127 -19.13 11.21 3.20
CA LYS A 127 -18.67 11.95 2.02
C LYS A 127 -17.16 12.17 2.04
N GLY A 128 -16.48 11.68 1.00
CA GLY A 128 -15.02 11.78 0.84
C GLY A 128 -14.22 10.74 1.61
N ASP A 129 -14.87 9.87 2.38
CA ASP A 129 -14.18 8.72 2.98
C ASP A 129 -13.75 7.73 1.91
N PHE A 130 -12.73 6.95 2.26
CA PHE A 130 -12.32 5.78 1.50
C PHE A 130 -12.05 4.62 2.47
N ILE A 131 -12.08 3.42 1.92
CA ILE A 131 -11.71 2.19 2.59
C ILE A 131 -10.38 1.70 2.06
N THR A 132 -9.53 1.21 2.94
CA THR A 132 -8.31 0.48 2.57
C THR A 132 -8.48 -0.96 3.02
N ILE A 133 -8.17 -1.90 2.14
CA ILE A 133 -8.38 -3.34 2.34
C ILE A 133 -7.08 -4.06 2.04
N ILE A 134 -6.73 -5.04 2.88
CA ILE A 134 -5.61 -5.94 2.69
C ILE A 134 -6.16 -7.36 2.88
N PRO A 135 -6.59 -8.04 1.80
CA PRO A 135 -6.98 -9.43 1.88
C PRO A 135 -5.73 -10.29 2.09
N THR A 136 -5.83 -11.23 3.03
CA THR A 136 -4.79 -12.21 3.29
C THR A 136 -5.42 -13.59 3.31
N ILE A 137 -4.68 -14.56 2.76
CA ILE A 137 -4.96 -15.98 2.91
C ILE A 137 -3.89 -16.55 3.85
N TRP A 138 -4.29 -17.48 4.69
CA TRP A 138 -3.42 -18.14 5.65
C TRP A 138 -3.48 -19.63 5.45
N GLU A 139 -2.31 -20.25 5.46
CA GLU A 139 -2.15 -21.68 5.70
C GLU A 139 -2.46 -21.97 7.18
N TRP A 140 -3.21 -23.03 7.42
CA TRP A 140 -3.48 -23.54 8.75
C TRP A 140 -2.78 -24.89 8.91
N ASP A 141 -1.76 -24.91 9.77
CA ASP A 141 -1.21 -26.18 10.26
C ASP A 141 -1.57 -26.40 11.74
N ASN A 142 -1.85 -27.65 12.10
CA ASN A 142 -2.23 -28.05 13.45
C ASN A 142 -1.07 -27.80 14.42
N GLY A 143 -1.28 -26.91 15.39
CA GLY A 143 -0.23 -26.42 16.30
C GLY A 143 -0.05 -24.90 16.32
N SER A 144 -1.02 -24.16 15.78
CA SER A 144 -1.02 -22.71 15.58
C SER A 144 -0.06 -21.92 16.47
N ASN A 145 0.87 -21.23 15.81
CA ASN A 145 1.73 -20.25 16.45
C ASN A 145 0.92 -18.98 16.68
N GLY A 146 -0.08 -19.04 17.59
CA GLY A 146 -1.01 -17.94 17.84
C GLY A 146 -0.32 -16.62 18.19
N GLN A 147 0.92 -16.69 18.70
CA GLN A 147 1.79 -15.52 18.90
C GLN A 147 2.25 -14.89 17.58
N LEU A 148 2.68 -15.68 16.59
CA LEU A 148 3.05 -15.20 15.26
C LEU A 148 1.86 -14.52 14.59
N GLN A 149 0.68 -15.16 14.62
CA GLN A 149 -0.53 -14.58 14.04
C GLN A 149 -0.90 -13.26 14.74
N ALA A 150 -0.95 -13.23 16.07
CA ALA A 150 -1.26 -12.02 16.82
C ALA A 150 -0.27 -10.88 16.56
N ALA A 151 1.03 -11.20 16.48
CA ALA A 151 2.09 -10.22 16.17
C ALA A 151 1.94 -9.66 14.76
N PHE A 152 1.68 -10.53 13.77
CA PHE A 152 1.41 -10.13 12.39
C PHE A 152 0.20 -9.21 12.32
N GLU A 153 -0.93 -9.64 12.88
CA GLU A 153 -2.19 -8.90 12.85
C GLU A 153 -2.06 -7.53 13.52
N SER A 154 -1.40 -7.46 14.67
CA SER A 154 -1.16 -6.21 15.38
C SER A 154 -0.33 -5.24 14.53
N ARG A 155 0.77 -5.72 13.93
CA ARG A 155 1.63 -4.90 13.07
C ARG A 155 0.88 -4.38 11.84
N LEU A 156 0.09 -5.23 11.19
CA LEU A 156 -0.69 -4.85 10.02
C LEU A 156 -1.75 -3.81 10.39
N VAL A 157 -2.54 -4.04 11.44
CA VAL A 157 -3.57 -3.08 11.89
C VAL A 157 -2.94 -1.72 12.25
N ASN A 158 -1.81 -1.72 12.96
CA ASN A 158 -1.10 -0.49 13.33
C ASN A 158 -0.50 0.26 12.13
N SER A 159 -0.34 -0.40 10.97
CA SER A 159 0.19 0.22 9.76
C SER A 159 -0.82 1.04 8.98
N PHE A 160 -2.14 0.86 9.23
CA PHE A 160 -3.18 1.52 8.43
C PHE A 160 -3.06 3.03 8.39
N GLN A 161 -2.60 3.68 9.48
CA GLN A 161 -2.43 5.13 9.45
C GLN A 161 -1.38 5.58 8.44
N ALA A 162 -0.25 4.89 8.33
CA ALA A 162 0.78 5.21 7.35
C ALA A 162 0.31 4.90 5.92
N ILE A 163 -0.38 3.77 5.75
CA ILE A 163 -0.94 3.33 4.46
C ILE A 163 -1.99 4.32 3.98
N ASN A 164 -2.91 4.76 4.84
CA ASN A 164 -4.00 5.66 4.48
C ASN A 164 -3.50 7.05 4.06
N LEU A 165 -2.43 7.56 4.68
CA LEU A 165 -1.79 8.80 4.25
C LEU A 165 -1.22 8.73 2.84
N LYS A 166 -0.78 7.55 2.37
CA LYS A 166 -0.33 7.34 0.99
C LYS A 166 -1.48 7.05 0.04
N MET A 167 -2.45 6.27 0.51
CA MET A 167 -3.60 5.86 -0.27
C MET A 167 -4.42 7.06 -0.71
N VAL A 168 -4.65 8.04 0.17
CA VAL A 168 -5.43 9.23 -0.17
C VAL A 168 -4.84 10.02 -1.33
N ASP A 169 -3.51 10.11 -1.41
CA ASP A 169 -2.84 10.79 -2.52
C ASP A 169 -3.03 10.01 -3.81
N MET A 170 -2.88 8.68 -3.77
CA MET A 170 -3.14 7.82 -4.93
C MET A 170 -4.59 7.97 -5.42
N LEU A 171 -5.58 7.82 -4.53
CA LEU A 171 -6.99 7.87 -4.92
C LEU A 171 -7.40 9.21 -5.57
N ARG A 172 -6.73 10.32 -5.24
CA ARG A 172 -6.96 11.61 -5.91
C ARG A 172 -6.53 11.59 -7.38
N TYR A 173 -5.52 10.82 -7.75
CA TYR A 173 -5.05 10.68 -9.14
C TYR A 173 -5.76 9.56 -9.91
N CYS A 174 -6.38 8.61 -9.21
CA CYS A 174 -6.83 7.32 -9.76
C CYS A 174 -8.24 7.31 -10.37
N TYR A 175 -8.85 8.46 -10.66
CA TYR A 175 -10.26 8.50 -11.01
C TYR A 175 -10.57 7.75 -12.32
N GLY A 176 -11.30 6.62 -12.21
CA GLY A 176 -11.83 5.86 -13.35
C GLY A 176 -10.94 4.73 -13.90
N TYR A 177 -9.73 4.51 -13.38
CA TYR A 177 -8.82 3.46 -13.88
C TYR A 177 -8.73 2.26 -12.91
N TYR A 178 -8.94 1.04 -13.44
CA TYR A 178 -8.93 -0.21 -12.67
C TYR A 178 -7.60 -0.50 -11.97
N SER A 179 -6.48 -0.11 -12.57
CA SER A 179 -5.15 -0.57 -12.13
C SER A 179 -4.56 0.23 -10.97
N CYS A 180 -5.10 1.41 -10.66
CA CYS A 180 -4.39 2.38 -9.84
C CYS A 180 -4.84 2.40 -8.37
N TYR A 181 -5.94 1.73 -8.03
CA TYR A 181 -6.35 1.51 -6.64
C TYR A 181 -5.82 0.19 -6.04
N GLN A 182 -5.22 -0.69 -6.83
CA GLN A 182 -4.61 -1.94 -6.37
C GLN A 182 -3.08 -1.79 -6.37
N ILE A 183 -2.46 -2.05 -5.23
CA ILE A 183 -1.05 -1.83 -4.99
C ILE A 183 -0.41 -3.15 -4.61
N THR A 184 0.52 -3.61 -5.45
CA THR A 184 1.29 -4.85 -5.24
C THR A 184 2.73 -4.57 -4.82
N ASN A 185 3.16 -3.30 -4.83
CA ASN A 185 4.47 -2.89 -4.37
C ASN A 185 4.38 -2.27 -2.96
N PRO A 186 4.62 -3.03 -1.88
CA PRO A 186 4.50 -2.53 -0.51
C PRO A 186 5.44 -1.36 -0.20
N ALA A 187 6.57 -1.24 -0.91
CA ALA A 187 7.54 -0.17 -0.70
C ALA A 187 6.94 1.22 -0.98
N VAL A 188 6.00 1.33 -1.91
CA VAL A 188 5.32 2.59 -2.25
C VAL A 188 4.42 3.09 -1.11
N MET A 189 3.96 2.17 -0.26
CA MET A 189 3.01 2.44 0.83
C MET A 189 3.67 2.61 2.19
N ASN A 190 5.00 2.60 2.26
CA ASN A 190 5.74 2.48 3.53
C ASN A 190 5.22 1.32 4.38
N PHE A 191 4.90 0.20 3.73
CA PHE A 191 4.41 -0.98 4.43
C PHE A 191 5.50 -1.51 5.37
N PRO A 192 5.18 -1.86 6.63
CA PRO A 192 6.18 -2.30 7.58
C PRO A 192 6.75 -3.65 7.14
N SER A 193 8.01 -3.90 7.52
CA SER A 193 8.63 -5.22 7.32
C SER A 193 7.98 -6.25 8.24
N PHE A 194 7.85 -7.49 7.77
CA PHE A 194 7.36 -8.65 8.53
C PHE A 194 8.41 -9.75 8.71
N LYS A 195 9.61 -9.57 8.15
CA LYS A 195 10.68 -10.57 8.17
C LYS A 195 11.01 -11.12 9.55
N ASP A 196 11.08 -10.28 10.57
CA ASP A 196 11.36 -10.71 11.96
C ASP A 196 10.24 -11.56 12.57
N ILE A 197 8.99 -11.38 12.14
CA ILE A 197 7.84 -12.16 12.60
C ILE A 197 7.73 -13.49 11.83
N LEU A 198 7.93 -13.44 10.51
CA LEU A 198 7.60 -14.55 9.61
C LEU A 198 8.78 -15.44 9.22
N SER A 199 10.03 -15.00 9.45
CA SER A 199 11.22 -15.83 9.22
C SER A 199 11.20 -17.20 9.91
N PRO A 200 10.61 -17.40 11.10
CA PRO A 200 10.53 -18.73 11.70
C PRO A 200 9.63 -19.71 10.94
N ALA A 201 8.76 -19.23 10.05
CA ALA A 201 7.82 -20.04 9.28
C ALA A 201 8.27 -20.33 7.83
N ILE A 202 9.42 -19.80 7.39
CA ILE A 202 9.94 -20.06 6.05
C ILE A 202 10.39 -21.52 5.93
N ASN A 203 10.02 -22.18 4.83
CA ASN A 203 10.39 -23.58 4.52
C ASN A 203 10.00 -24.57 5.63
N ARG A 204 8.87 -24.31 6.30
CA ARG A 204 8.32 -25.17 7.35
C ARG A 204 6.80 -25.21 7.21
N THR A 205 6.23 -26.39 7.44
CA THR A 205 4.81 -26.59 7.72
C THR A 205 4.45 -25.83 9.00
N ALA A 206 3.78 -24.68 8.87
CA ALA A 206 3.49 -23.77 9.98
C ALA A 206 2.43 -22.73 9.58
N SER A 207 1.46 -22.48 10.47
CA SER A 207 0.38 -21.53 10.16
C SER A 207 0.95 -20.14 9.90
N ARG A 208 0.76 -19.62 8.68
CA ARG A 208 1.37 -18.38 8.19
C ARG A 208 0.52 -17.75 7.10
N PRO A 209 0.66 -16.45 6.83
CA PRO A 209 0.04 -15.87 5.65
C PRO A 209 0.73 -16.39 4.38
N ILE A 210 -0.02 -16.64 3.31
CA ILE A 210 0.54 -16.85 1.98
C ILE A 210 0.86 -15.48 1.36
N GLY A 211 1.98 -15.38 0.66
CA GLY A 211 2.48 -14.15 0.05
C GLY A 211 3.80 -13.69 0.67
N ILE A 212 4.58 -14.63 1.18
CA ILE A 212 5.90 -14.41 1.79
C ILE A 212 6.97 -14.70 0.73
N ASN A 213 7.96 -13.83 0.61
CA ASN A 213 9.12 -14.07 -0.25
C ASN A 213 10.15 -15.00 0.41
N ALA A 214 11.20 -15.41 -0.32
CA ALA A 214 12.24 -16.30 0.20
C ALA A 214 13.00 -15.77 1.44
N THR A 215 12.87 -14.48 1.75
CA THR A 215 13.53 -13.86 2.91
C THR A 215 12.61 -13.73 4.13
N GLY A 216 11.35 -14.14 4.03
CA GLY A 216 10.36 -14.00 5.10
C GLY A 216 9.58 -12.70 5.06
N GLU A 217 9.75 -11.88 4.02
CA GLU A 217 9.04 -10.61 3.91
C GLU A 217 7.66 -10.83 3.31
N PHE A 218 6.63 -10.26 3.94
CA PHE A 218 5.26 -10.35 3.46
C PHE A 218 5.00 -9.28 2.39
N SER A 219 4.48 -9.71 1.24
CA SER A 219 4.12 -8.82 0.13
C SER A 219 2.61 -8.74 -0.01
N PRO A 220 1.94 -7.79 0.69
CA PRO A 220 0.50 -7.64 0.62
C PRO A 220 0.05 -7.16 -0.76
N ILE A 221 -1.21 -7.45 -1.08
CA ILE A 221 -1.97 -6.66 -2.06
C ILE A 221 -2.83 -5.69 -1.27
N ILE A 222 -2.70 -4.39 -1.54
CA ILE A 222 -3.42 -3.32 -0.84
C ILE A 222 -4.40 -2.69 -1.81
N VAL A 223 -5.65 -2.52 -1.40
CA VAL A 223 -6.72 -1.91 -2.21
C VAL A 223 -7.30 -0.70 -1.52
N GLY A 224 -7.42 0.43 -2.22
CA GLY A 224 -8.11 1.63 -1.73
C GLY A 224 -9.34 1.96 -2.56
N LEU A 225 -10.53 2.06 -1.96
CA LEU A 225 -11.76 2.34 -2.70
C LEU A 225 -12.55 3.45 -2.02
N ASN A 226 -13.19 4.31 -2.82
CA ASN A 226 -14.23 5.21 -2.34
C ASN A 226 -15.52 4.97 -3.15
N SER A 227 -16.61 5.62 -2.73
CA SER A 227 -17.91 5.45 -3.39
C SER A 227 -17.89 5.90 -4.85
N ALA A 228 -17.13 6.94 -5.19
CA ALA A 228 -16.99 7.40 -6.56
C ALA A 228 -16.27 6.37 -7.46
N ILE A 229 -15.23 5.69 -6.97
CA ILE A 229 -14.55 4.63 -7.70
C ILE A 229 -15.53 3.48 -7.96
N ILE A 230 -16.21 2.96 -6.95
CA ILE A 230 -17.18 1.87 -7.11
C ILE A 230 -18.27 2.25 -8.13
N LYS A 231 -18.81 3.47 -8.05
CA LYS A 231 -19.78 4.01 -9.01
C LYS A 231 -19.22 4.18 -10.41
N SER A 232 -17.96 4.59 -10.57
CA SER A 232 -17.36 4.79 -11.90
C SER A 232 -17.10 3.47 -12.62
N GLN A 233 -16.77 2.43 -11.87
CA GLN A 233 -16.52 1.09 -12.40
C GLN A 233 -17.83 0.34 -12.73
N HIS A 234 -18.95 0.92 -12.33
CA HIS A 234 -20.29 0.43 -12.57
C HIS A 234 -20.75 0.56 -14.03
N SER A 235 -20.08 1.33 -14.89
CA SER A 235 -20.59 1.73 -16.22
C SER A 235 -20.99 0.58 -17.16
N ASN A 236 -20.63 -0.67 -16.84
CA ASN A 236 -20.99 -1.85 -17.61
C ASN A 236 -22.01 -2.78 -16.90
N ASN A 237 -22.43 -2.46 -15.68
CA ASN A 237 -23.40 -3.23 -14.88
C ASN A 237 -24.68 -2.40 -14.68
N ALA A 238 -25.84 -3.05 -14.56
CA ALA A 238 -27.08 -2.34 -14.26
C ALA A 238 -27.13 -1.93 -12.79
N VAL A 239 -27.56 -0.70 -12.48
CA VAL A 239 -27.90 -0.30 -11.10
C VAL A 239 -29.13 -1.11 -10.73
N ILE A 240 -29.00 -2.06 -9.81
CA ILE A 240 -30.13 -2.86 -9.34
C ILE A 240 -30.51 -2.30 -7.96
N ASN A 241 -31.73 -1.77 -7.85
CA ASN A 241 -32.28 -1.25 -6.60
C ASN A 241 -31.41 -0.18 -5.91
N GLY A 242 -30.77 0.71 -6.68
CA GLY A 242 -29.91 1.76 -6.12
C GLY A 242 -28.52 1.29 -5.67
N VAL A 243 -28.18 0.02 -5.91
CA VAL A 243 -26.86 -0.55 -5.58
C VAL A 243 -25.95 -0.48 -6.81
N SER A 244 -24.82 0.19 -6.66
CA SER A 244 -23.74 0.20 -7.65
C SER A 244 -22.86 -1.03 -7.46
N ASN A 245 -22.63 -1.77 -8.53
CA ASN A 245 -21.80 -2.99 -8.54
C ASN A 245 -20.52 -2.76 -9.33
N MET A 246 -19.39 -2.99 -8.69
CA MET A 246 -18.08 -2.99 -9.33
C MET A 246 -17.80 -4.36 -9.96
N ASN A 247 -17.04 -4.40 -11.06
CA ASN A 247 -16.54 -5.67 -11.57
C ASN A 247 -15.70 -6.40 -10.52
N TYR A 248 -15.69 -7.74 -10.61
CA TYR A 248 -14.87 -8.56 -9.73
C TYR A 248 -13.39 -8.16 -9.81
N ILE A 249 -12.75 -8.08 -8.64
CA ILE A 249 -11.31 -7.83 -8.52
C ILE A 249 -10.62 -9.12 -8.13
N SER A 250 -9.62 -9.54 -8.91
CA SER A 250 -8.83 -10.72 -8.63
C SER A 250 -7.51 -10.35 -7.95
N PHE A 251 -7.24 -10.97 -6.81
CA PHE A 251 -5.99 -10.91 -6.08
C PHE A 251 -5.21 -12.19 -6.30
N ASN A 252 -4.11 -12.11 -7.04
CA ASN A 252 -3.23 -13.24 -7.29
C ASN A 252 -2.06 -13.17 -6.30
N VAL A 253 -2.06 -14.08 -5.33
CA VAL A 253 -0.95 -14.28 -4.40
C VAL A 253 -0.11 -15.41 -4.97
N ASN A 254 1.12 -15.10 -5.38
CA ASN A 254 2.01 -16.05 -6.03
C ASN A 254 3.40 -15.98 -5.38
N GLU A 255 3.67 -16.89 -4.47
CA GLU A 255 4.94 -16.95 -3.74
C GLU A 255 6.13 -17.33 -4.64
N ASP A 256 5.91 -18.13 -5.70
CA ASP A 256 6.92 -18.42 -6.73
C ASP A 256 7.42 -17.12 -7.40
N ALA A 257 6.49 -16.22 -7.75
CA ALA A 257 6.83 -14.91 -8.33
C ALA A 257 7.54 -13.98 -7.33
N LEU A 258 7.42 -14.25 -6.03
CA LEU A 258 8.16 -13.57 -4.96
C LEU A 258 9.51 -14.25 -4.66
N GLY A 259 9.85 -15.31 -5.40
CA GLY A 259 11.09 -16.07 -5.25
C GLY A 259 11.06 -17.13 -4.15
N ASN A 260 9.93 -17.33 -3.47
CA ASN A 260 9.76 -18.44 -2.52
C ASN A 260 9.25 -19.68 -3.26
N THR A 261 10.14 -20.65 -3.48
CA THR A 261 9.85 -21.86 -4.27
C THR A 261 9.77 -23.14 -3.45
N SER A 262 9.82 -23.07 -2.11
CA SER A 262 9.71 -24.23 -1.20
C SER A 262 8.57 -24.00 -0.21
N ALA A 263 7.75 -25.02 0.03
CA ALA A 263 6.55 -24.94 0.88
C ALA A 263 5.74 -23.67 0.58
N HIS A 264 5.34 -23.45 -0.67
CA HIS A 264 4.79 -22.17 -1.11
C HIS A 264 3.44 -22.35 -1.79
N GLY A 265 2.57 -21.35 -1.59
CA GLY A 265 1.20 -21.36 -2.09
C GLY A 265 0.99 -20.39 -3.25
N ILE A 266 0.12 -20.77 -4.19
CA ILE A 266 -0.37 -19.87 -5.24
C ILE A 266 -1.89 -19.87 -5.23
N TYR A 267 -2.49 -18.73 -4.90
CA TYR A 267 -3.93 -18.59 -4.80
C TYR A 267 -4.43 -17.37 -5.56
N THR A 268 -5.64 -17.51 -6.10
CA THR A 268 -6.39 -16.41 -6.68
C THR A 268 -7.64 -16.19 -5.85
N LEU A 269 -7.82 -14.99 -5.30
CA LEU A 269 -9.02 -14.59 -4.57
C LEU A 269 -9.82 -13.63 -5.43
N ARG A 270 -11.13 -13.82 -5.59
CA ARG A 270 -11.96 -12.94 -6.40
C ARG A 270 -13.03 -12.28 -5.53
N TYR A 271 -12.94 -10.96 -5.41
CA TYR A 271 -13.83 -10.17 -4.57
C TYR A 271 -14.81 -9.35 -5.39
N HIS A 272 -15.99 -9.14 -4.83
CA HIS A 272 -17.02 -8.27 -5.34
C HIS A 272 -17.24 -7.10 -4.38
N PHE A 273 -17.43 -5.91 -4.94
CA PHE A 273 -17.63 -4.67 -4.18
C PHE A 273 -18.94 -4.03 -4.63
N THR A 274 -19.78 -3.70 -3.66
CA THR A 274 -21.02 -2.98 -3.92
C THR A 274 -21.10 -1.71 -3.08
N PHE A 275 -21.81 -0.72 -3.59
CA PHE A 275 -22.10 0.53 -2.88
C PHE A 275 -23.58 0.85 -2.95
N GLU A 276 -24.20 0.99 -1.79
CA GLU A 276 -25.58 1.46 -1.60
C GLU A 276 -25.52 2.90 -1.08
N GLU A 277 -26.01 3.85 -1.88
CA GLU A 277 -26.03 5.27 -1.50
C GLU A 277 -27.06 5.51 -0.39
N ASP A 278 -26.65 6.27 0.63
CA ASP A 278 -27.56 6.67 1.71
C ASP A 278 -28.35 7.91 1.31
N MET A 279 -29.52 7.68 0.74
CA MET A 279 -30.45 8.72 0.30
C MET A 279 -31.08 9.51 1.47
N THR A 280 -30.94 9.04 2.72
CA THR A 280 -31.54 9.70 3.89
C THR A 280 -30.73 10.89 4.40
N LYS A 281 -29.45 11.01 4.00
CA LYS A 281 -28.65 12.21 4.26
C LYS A 281 -28.69 13.11 3.02
N PRO A 282 -29.48 14.20 3.01
CA PRO A 282 -29.47 15.14 1.89
C PRO A 282 -28.06 15.67 1.66
N ALA A 283 -27.69 15.86 0.39
CA ALA A 283 -26.42 16.49 0.05
C ALA A 283 -26.30 17.82 0.83
N PRO A 284 -25.14 18.11 1.45
CA PRO A 284 -24.97 19.39 2.14
C PRO A 284 -25.34 20.52 1.17
N PRO A 285 -26.15 21.51 1.60
CA PRO A 285 -26.55 22.59 0.73
C PRO A 285 -25.30 23.22 0.09
N PRO A 286 -25.38 23.71 -1.16
CA PRO A 286 -24.27 24.39 -1.80
C PRO A 286 -23.65 25.39 -0.81
N PRO A 287 -22.31 25.49 -0.72
CA PRO A 287 -21.69 26.49 0.14
C PRO A 287 -22.33 27.84 -0.16
N ALA A 288 -22.86 28.52 0.86
CA ALA A 288 -23.39 29.86 0.67
C ALA A 288 -22.31 30.70 -0.05
N PRO A 289 -22.67 31.53 -1.05
CA PRO A 289 -21.71 32.38 -1.73
C PRO A 289 -20.83 33.07 -0.70
N ALA A 290 -19.50 32.93 -0.85
CA ALA A 290 -18.56 33.50 0.11
C ALA A 290 -18.93 34.97 0.33
N PRO A 291 -19.18 35.42 1.58
CA PRO A 291 -19.43 36.82 1.86
C PRO A 291 -18.30 37.64 1.24
N ALA A 292 -18.63 38.68 0.48
CA ALA A 292 -17.64 39.59 -0.06
C ALA A 292 -16.74 40.04 1.09
N THR A 293 -15.45 39.68 1.02
CA THR A 293 -14.53 39.86 2.13
C THR A 293 -14.30 41.35 2.32
N PRO A 294 -14.72 41.98 3.44
CA PRO A 294 -14.27 43.33 3.73
C PRO A 294 -12.75 43.31 3.96
N PRO A 295 -12.02 44.38 3.62
CA PRO A 295 -10.58 44.44 3.78
C PRO A 295 -10.23 44.25 5.27
N VAL A 296 -9.55 43.13 5.57
CA VAL A 296 -9.13 42.79 6.93
C VAL A 296 -7.90 43.61 7.27
N ASN A 297 -8.09 44.66 8.07
CA ASN A 297 -7.00 45.38 8.74
C ASN A 297 -7.09 45.03 10.23
N GLY A 298 -6.29 44.07 10.69
CA GLY A 298 -6.35 43.61 12.08
C GLY A 298 -5.22 42.67 12.45
N ASN A 299 -4.38 43.12 13.39
CA ASN A 299 -3.28 42.36 13.99
C ASN A 299 -3.77 41.06 14.62
N ILE A 300 -3.20 39.94 14.16
CA ILE A 300 -3.48 38.59 14.65
C ILE A 300 -2.86 38.44 16.05
N ARG A 301 -3.69 38.15 17.06
CA ARG A 301 -3.21 37.71 18.39
C ARG A 301 -2.98 36.19 18.39
N PRO A 302 -1.90 35.67 19.00
CA PRO A 302 -1.64 34.24 19.09
C PRO A 302 -2.62 33.57 20.06
N ILE A 303 -3.24 32.47 19.62
CA ILE A 303 -4.07 31.62 20.48
C ILE A 303 -3.16 30.57 21.12
N LYS A 304 -3.11 30.53 22.46
CA LYS A 304 -2.51 29.42 23.21
C LYS A 304 -3.44 28.21 23.14
N GLN A 305 -3.04 27.18 22.39
CA GLN A 305 -3.64 25.85 22.45
C GLN A 305 -2.79 24.94 23.36
N ASN A 306 -3.37 24.52 24.48
CA ASN A 306 -2.90 23.40 25.27
C ASN A 306 -3.77 22.19 24.93
N ALA A 307 -3.26 21.31 24.06
CA ALA A 307 -3.70 19.93 23.91
C ALA A 307 -2.48 19.11 23.55
N GLY A 308 -2.11 18.15 24.41
CA GLY A 308 -1.00 17.23 24.17
C GLY A 308 -1.35 16.27 23.04
N ILE A 309 -1.15 16.71 21.81
CA ILE A 309 -1.13 15.84 20.63
C ILE A 309 0.27 15.25 20.56
N LEU A 310 0.37 13.94 20.75
CA LEU A 310 1.53 13.16 20.31
C LEU A 310 1.59 13.25 18.78
N THR A 311 2.26 14.30 18.31
CA THR A 311 2.57 14.50 16.91
C THR A 311 3.64 13.46 16.56
N THR A 312 3.23 12.40 15.88
CA THR A 312 4.16 11.58 15.10
C THR A 312 4.75 12.49 14.03
N GLN A 313 5.90 13.07 14.35
CA GLN A 313 6.62 13.97 13.46
C GLN A 313 6.94 13.18 12.18
N LEU A 314 6.25 13.51 11.09
CA LEU A 314 6.56 12.98 9.76
C LEU A 314 7.99 13.44 9.43
N PHE A 315 8.95 12.54 9.57
CA PHE A 315 10.33 12.82 9.20
C PHE A 315 10.39 12.91 7.67
N THR A 316 10.54 14.12 7.14
CA THR A 316 10.81 14.31 5.71
C THR A 316 12.33 14.30 5.49
N VAL A 317 12.80 13.58 4.48
CA VAL A 317 14.18 13.67 4.02
C VAL A 317 14.42 14.93 3.17
N SER A 318 13.34 15.59 2.72
CA SER A 318 13.41 16.85 1.98
C SER A 318 13.96 17.98 2.83
N GLY A 319 14.87 18.76 2.27
CA GLY A 319 15.58 19.84 2.94
C GLY A 319 16.97 20.05 2.37
N LYS A 320 17.71 20.97 2.99
CA LYS A 320 19.11 21.22 2.67
C LYS A 320 20.00 20.27 3.49
N TRP A 321 21.04 19.77 2.85
CA TRP A 321 21.99 18.83 3.40
C TRP A 321 23.39 19.34 3.17
N THR A 322 24.23 19.26 4.19
CA THR A 322 25.65 19.62 4.10
C THR A 322 26.51 18.59 4.79
N GLY A 323 27.74 18.41 4.34
CA GLY A 323 28.68 17.50 4.99
C GLY A 323 29.93 17.29 4.17
N THR A 324 30.45 16.06 4.24
CA THR A 324 31.75 15.72 3.66
C THR A 324 31.62 14.55 2.71
N GLN A 325 32.25 14.68 1.54
CA GLN A 325 32.50 13.63 0.58
C GLN A 325 33.95 13.16 0.68
N THR A 326 34.19 11.86 0.59
CA THR A 326 35.52 11.26 0.49
C THR A 326 35.59 10.32 -0.71
N ASN A 327 36.80 9.93 -1.11
CA ASN A 327 37.01 8.86 -2.10
C ASN A 327 36.79 7.46 -1.49
N ALA A 328 37.03 6.40 -2.26
CA ALA A 328 36.84 5.00 -1.84
C ALA A 328 37.70 4.57 -0.65
N SER A 329 38.80 5.26 -0.42
CA SER A 329 39.70 5.01 0.70
C SER A 329 39.39 5.88 1.92
N GLY A 330 38.30 6.67 1.89
CA GLY A 330 37.98 7.64 2.94
C GLY A 330 38.91 8.86 2.96
N GLN A 331 39.70 9.06 1.91
CA GLN A 331 40.68 10.15 1.80
C GLN A 331 40.11 11.34 1.01
N TYR A 332 40.80 12.48 1.12
CA TYR A 332 40.48 13.75 0.45
C TYR A 332 39.06 14.26 0.75
N PRO A 333 38.77 14.64 2.00
CA PRO A 333 37.48 15.18 2.36
C PRO A 333 37.20 16.48 1.59
N GLN A 334 36.07 16.53 0.90
CA GLN A 334 35.55 17.72 0.23
C GLN A 334 34.20 18.08 0.81
N ALA A 335 33.93 19.39 0.96
CA ALA A 335 32.60 19.83 1.37
C ALA A 335 31.58 19.50 0.27
N VAL A 336 30.40 19.02 0.68
CA VAL A 336 29.28 18.75 -0.22
C VAL A 336 28.02 19.37 0.35
N ALA A 337 27.23 20.00 -0.52
CA ALA A 337 25.94 20.59 -0.19
C ALA A 337 24.91 20.30 -1.28
N PHE A 338 23.70 19.91 -0.87
CA PHE A 338 22.61 19.64 -1.80
C PHE A 338 21.23 19.87 -1.16
N THR A 339 20.21 19.97 -2.00
CA THR A 339 18.81 20.06 -1.60
C THR A 339 18.05 18.85 -2.12
N LEU A 340 17.26 18.23 -1.26
CA LEU A 340 16.26 17.22 -1.62
C LEU A 340 14.88 17.86 -1.55
N ASN A 341 14.07 17.76 -2.60
CA ASN A 341 12.71 18.31 -2.60
C ASN A 341 11.63 17.22 -2.53
N ASN A 342 10.38 17.62 -2.27
CA ASN A 342 9.26 16.68 -2.16
C ASN A 342 8.88 16.01 -3.49
N ALA A 343 9.41 16.49 -4.62
CA ALA A 343 9.20 15.89 -5.94
C ALA A 343 10.18 14.75 -6.25
N GLY A 344 11.08 14.42 -5.31
CA GLY A 344 12.09 13.39 -5.53
C GLY A 344 13.28 13.88 -6.34
N GLU A 345 13.58 15.18 -6.33
CA GLU A 345 14.75 15.74 -7.00
C GLU A 345 15.89 16.03 -6.02
N ILE A 346 17.12 15.78 -6.46
CA ILE A 346 18.36 16.21 -5.80
C ILE A 346 19.01 17.32 -6.63
N ILE A 347 19.35 18.43 -5.96
CA ILE A 347 19.98 19.60 -6.60
C ILE A 347 21.24 19.95 -5.82
N MET A 348 22.38 19.97 -6.51
CA MET A 348 23.66 20.43 -5.96
C MET A 348 23.96 21.81 -6.53
N ALA A 349 24.14 22.80 -5.66
CA ALA A 349 24.50 24.15 -6.06
C ALA A 349 25.85 24.52 -5.44
N SER A 350 26.66 25.28 -6.18
CA SER A 350 27.87 25.89 -5.64
C SER A 350 27.49 26.84 -4.50
N GLU A 351 28.11 26.67 -3.32
CA GLU A 351 27.87 27.57 -2.19
C GLU A 351 28.32 29.01 -2.48
N GLN A 352 29.30 29.20 -3.36
CA GLN A 352 29.88 30.51 -3.66
C GLN A 352 29.02 31.32 -4.64
N THR A 353 28.42 30.65 -5.63
CA THR A 353 27.73 31.32 -6.75
C THR A 353 26.24 31.05 -6.80
N GLY A 354 25.75 30.05 -6.06
CA GLY A 354 24.37 29.55 -6.17
C GLY A 354 24.07 28.83 -7.50
N ALA A 355 25.05 28.74 -8.41
CA ALA A 355 24.87 28.06 -9.68
C ALA A 355 24.69 26.55 -9.45
N ILE A 356 23.73 25.95 -10.16
CA ILE A 356 23.50 24.50 -10.11
C ILE A 356 24.71 23.83 -10.75
N ALA A 357 25.38 22.95 -10.00
CA ALA A 357 26.50 22.15 -10.45
C ALA A 357 26.06 20.74 -10.89
N ALA A 358 24.98 20.23 -10.29
CA ALA A 358 24.42 18.94 -10.62
C ALA A 358 22.93 18.83 -10.27
N GLN A 359 22.20 17.99 -10.99
CA GLN A 359 20.78 17.72 -10.75
C GLN A 359 20.42 16.27 -11.07
N GLY A 360 19.48 15.70 -10.34
CA GLY A 360 18.88 14.42 -10.68
C GLY A 360 17.71 14.05 -9.78
N THR A 361 17.50 12.75 -9.60
CA THR A 361 16.34 12.22 -8.89
C THR A 361 16.75 11.26 -7.77
N TYR A 362 15.86 11.11 -6.80
CA TYR A 362 16.02 10.19 -5.70
C TYR A 362 14.69 9.57 -5.30
N THR A 363 14.80 8.42 -4.66
CA THR A 363 13.74 7.71 -3.93
C THR A 363 14.20 7.53 -2.50
N PHE A 364 13.26 7.56 -1.55
CA PHE A 364 13.54 7.38 -0.14
C PHE A 364 12.50 6.47 0.49
N VAL A 365 12.92 5.29 0.91
CA VAL A 365 12.05 4.25 1.45
C VAL A 365 12.78 3.56 2.60
N ASN A 366 12.10 3.35 3.73
CA ASN A 366 12.63 2.62 4.89
C ASN A 366 14.02 3.11 5.36
N ASN A 367 14.18 4.44 5.47
CA ASN A 367 15.45 5.08 5.80
C ASN A 367 16.59 4.79 4.82
N ILE A 368 16.30 4.25 3.63
CA ILE A 368 17.26 4.07 2.55
C ILE A 368 16.97 5.10 1.47
N ILE A 369 18.00 5.81 1.05
CA ILE A 369 17.96 6.70 -0.11
C ILE A 369 18.65 6.02 -1.29
N ASN A 370 18.02 6.06 -2.46
CA ASN A 370 18.62 5.65 -3.73
C ASN A 370 18.37 6.74 -4.76
N GLY A 371 19.38 7.11 -5.54
CA GLY A 371 19.18 8.11 -6.57
C GLY A 371 20.34 8.19 -7.54
N SER A 372 20.23 9.12 -8.47
CA SER A 372 21.32 9.49 -9.35
C SER A 372 21.22 10.97 -9.71
N TYR A 373 22.35 11.56 -10.08
CA TYR A 373 22.43 12.94 -10.53
C TYR A 373 23.47 13.09 -11.64
N LYS A 374 23.25 14.07 -12.51
CA LYS A 374 24.14 14.38 -13.62
C LYS A 374 24.94 15.64 -13.31
N LEU A 375 26.26 15.56 -13.40
CA LEU A 375 27.15 16.71 -13.32
C LEU A 375 26.95 17.58 -14.57
N LEU A 376 26.66 18.87 -14.40
CA LEU A 376 26.41 19.77 -15.53
C LEU A 376 27.71 20.16 -16.27
N SER A 377 28.86 20.08 -15.60
CA SER A 377 30.16 20.38 -16.18
C SER A 377 30.70 19.28 -17.10
N SER A 378 30.60 18.01 -16.69
CA SER A 378 31.12 16.86 -17.44
C SER A 378 30.05 16.06 -18.17
N GLY A 379 28.77 16.18 -17.76
CA GLY A 379 27.68 15.34 -18.24
C GLY A 379 27.67 13.93 -17.64
N GLU A 380 28.58 13.60 -16.72
CA GLU A 380 28.65 12.29 -16.08
C GLU A 380 27.49 12.09 -15.10
N THR A 381 26.93 10.86 -15.08
CA THR A 381 25.89 10.46 -14.14
C THR A 381 26.50 9.71 -12.97
N ILE A 382 26.18 10.15 -11.76
CA ILE A 382 26.61 9.54 -10.51
C ILE A 382 25.38 8.98 -9.81
N SER A 383 25.39 7.68 -9.56
CA SER A 383 24.40 6.98 -8.75
C SER A 383 24.83 6.95 -7.29
N PHE A 384 23.87 6.91 -6.38
CA PHE A 384 24.15 6.83 -4.95
C PHE A 384 23.10 6.00 -4.22
N THR A 385 23.56 5.34 -3.15
CA THR A 385 22.71 4.59 -2.21
C THR A 385 23.18 4.88 -0.80
N GLY A 386 22.27 5.13 0.13
CA GLY A 386 22.64 5.43 1.51
C GLY A 386 21.55 5.15 2.53
N SER A 387 21.90 5.31 3.80
CA SER A 387 20.99 5.18 4.94
C SER A 387 20.85 6.50 5.70
N TYR A 388 19.63 6.84 6.10
CA TYR A 388 19.29 7.97 6.95
C TYR A 388 19.03 7.52 8.39
N ASN A 389 19.62 8.21 9.35
CA ASN A 389 19.36 8.00 10.77
C ASN A 389 18.45 9.13 11.28
N PRO A 390 17.16 8.86 11.58
CA PRO A 390 16.21 9.89 11.99
C PRO A 390 16.55 10.55 13.33
N ASN A 391 17.24 9.84 14.22
CA ASN A 391 17.62 10.34 15.55
C ASN A 391 18.74 11.38 15.46
N THR A 392 19.69 11.17 14.55
CA THR A 392 20.85 12.07 14.38
C THR A 392 20.68 13.07 13.25
N LYS A 393 19.63 12.90 12.42
CA LYS A 393 19.41 13.63 11.18
C LYS A 393 20.62 13.56 10.22
N LYS A 394 21.34 12.44 10.26
CA LYS A 394 22.51 12.18 9.41
C LYS A 394 22.18 11.16 8.33
N MET A 395 22.81 11.33 7.17
CA MET A 395 22.71 10.40 6.05
C MET A 395 24.13 9.98 5.64
N THR A 396 24.32 8.69 5.42
CA THR A 396 25.57 8.10 4.92
C THR A 396 25.29 7.43 3.59
N CYS A 397 25.93 7.89 2.51
CA CYS A 397 25.72 7.36 1.16
C CYS A 397 27.02 6.88 0.53
N SER A 398 26.97 5.77 -0.19
CA SER A 398 28.00 5.32 -1.11
C SER A 398 27.67 5.82 -2.52
N LEU A 399 28.68 6.25 -3.26
CA LEU A 399 28.57 6.72 -4.65
C LEU A 399 29.07 5.65 -5.61
N GLY A 400 28.46 5.59 -6.79
CA GLY A 400 28.91 4.77 -7.91
C GLY A 400 28.77 5.52 -9.21
N MET A 401 29.79 5.47 -10.06
CA MET A 401 29.70 5.95 -11.45
C MET A 401 29.24 4.80 -12.35
N SER A 402 28.36 5.09 -13.30
CA SER A 402 27.77 4.08 -14.19
C SER A 402 28.76 3.41 -15.14
N ASP A 403 29.97 3.94 -15.30
CA ASP A 403 30.93 3.52 -16.33
C ASP A 403 32.34 3.15 -15.82
N LYS A 404 32.65 3.27 -14.51
CA LYS A 404 34.00 3.02 -13.98
C LYS A 404 34.02 2.29 -12.64
N THR A 405 34.84 1.24 -12.58
CA THR A 405 35.13 0.40 -11.40
C THR A 405 35.91 1.12 -10.27
N THR A 406 36.29 2.39 -10.43
CA THR A 406 37.27 3.08 -9.58
C THR A 406 36.78 4.35 -8.87
N GLY A 407 35.46 4.59 -8.85
CA GLY A 407 34.88 5.87 -8.38
C GLY A 407 34.04 5.86 -7.10
N GLN A 408 34.22 4.89 -6.18
CA GLN A 408 33.30 4.75 -5.05
C GLN A 408 33.56 5.78 -3.95
N GLY A 409 32.92 6.94 -3.96
CA GLY A 409 33.00 7.89 -2.84
C GLY A 409 32.04 7.56 -1.70
N THR A 410 32.22 8.18 -0.53
CA THR A 410 31.21 8.18 0.55
C THR A 410 30.82 9.60 0.92
N TRP A 411 29.53 9.86 1.08
CA TRP A 411 29.00 11.06 1.71
C TRP A 411 28.60 10.78 3.15
N VAL A 412 28.95 11.70 4.04
CA VAL A 412 28.34 11.81 5.37
C VAL A 412 27.79 13.23 5.51
N VAL A 413 26.47 13.35 5.50
CA VAL A 413 25.78 14.66 5.51
C VAL A 413 24.80 14.76 6.67
N SER A 414 24.57 16.00 7.11
CA SER A 414 23.58 16.35 8.13
C SER A 414 22.56 17.31 7.52
N LYS A 415 21.30 17.15 7.93
CA LYS A 415 20.23 18.06 7.51
C LYS A 415 20.41 19.42 8.21
N LEU A 416 20.40 20.51 7.44
CA LEU A 416 20.42 21.88 7.97
C LEU A 416 19.09 22.26 8.62
#